data_AF-A0A972XKV4-F1
#
_entry.id   AF-A0A972XKV4-F1
#
_cell.length_a   1.000
_cell.length_b   1.000
_cell.length_c   1.000
_cell.angle_alpha   90.00
_cell.angle_beta   90.00
_cell.angle_gamma   90.00
#
_symmetry.space_group_name_H-M   'P 1'
#
loop_
_entity.id
_entity.type
_entity.pdbx_description
1 polymer ?
#
loop_
_entity_poly.entity_id
_entity_poly.type
_entity_poly.pdbx_seq_one_letter_code
_entity_poly.pdbx_strand_id
1 'polypeptide(L)' 'MKTTIEINDTLLEEIKNLAHREGCSMKSLLEEGLHEVLRSRSRAHHYVWRDASIPGALTAEAANMTWQEILDHSRGDRL' A
#
# COMPACT_ATOMS: atom_id res chain seq x y z
N MET A 1 4.76 27.40 1.37
CA MET A 1 4.47 27.87 0.00
C MET A 1 3.08 28.49 -0.02
N LYS A 2 2.81 29.50 -0.86
CA LYS A 2 1.44 29.97 -1.11
C LYS A 2 0.90 29.23 -2.32
N THR A 3 -0.27 28.62 -2.16
CA THR A 3 -0.98 27.90 -3.22
C THR A 3 -2.41 28.40 -3.24
N THR A 4 -2.96 28.62 -4.44
CA THR A 4 -4.37 28.93 -4.63
C THR A 4 -5.07 27.64 -5.05
N ILE A 5 -6.13 27.28 -4.32
CA ILE A 5 -6.96 26.11 -4.59
C ILE A 5 -8.42 26.54 -4.60
N GLU A 6 -9.21 25.92 -5.46
CA GLU A 6 -10.67 26.13 -5.48
C GLU A 6 -11.32 25.16 -4.49
N ILE A 7 -12.13 25.70 -3.58
CA ILE A 7 -12.89 24.94 -2.60
C ILE A 7 -14.32 25.47 -2.57
N ASN A 8 -15.28 24.58 -2.32
CA ASN A 8 -16.68 24.99 -2.20
C ASN A 8 -16.88 25.89 -0.96
N ASP A 9 -17.74 26.89 -1.08
CA ASP A 9 -18.01 27.88 -0.03
C ASP A 9 -18.46 27.24 1.29
N THR A 10 -19.28 26.19 1.24
CA THR A 10 -19.73 25.47 2.44
C THR A 10 -18.55 24.90 3.22
N LEU A 11 -17.60 24.26 2.51
CA LEU A 11 -16.40 23.70 3.13
C LEU A 11 -15.47 24.78 3.67
N LEU A 12 -15.34 25.91 2.96
CA LEU A 12 -14.55 27.04 3.42
C LEU A 12 -15.07 27.58 4.76
N GLU A 13 -16.39 27.72 4.90
CA GLU A 13 -17.01 28.18 6.15
C GLU A 13 -16.84 27.17 7.29
N GLU A 14 -16.97 25.88 7.02
CA GLU A 14 -16.70 24.83 8.02
C GLU A 14 -15.27 24.89 8.55
N ILE A 15 -14.28 25.05 7.65
CA ILE A 15 -12.87 25.15 8.05
C ILE A 15 -12.60 26.42 8.86
N LYS A 16 -13.19 27.56 8.48
CA LYS A 16 -13.07 28.81 9.27
C LYS A 16 -13.63 28.63 10.68
N ASN A 17 -14.81 28.04 10.80
CA ASN A 17 -15.46 27.81 12.08
C ASN A 17 -14.65 26.86 12.96
N LEU A 18 -14.09 25.79 12.37
CA LEU A 18 -13.21 24.86 13.06
C LEU A 18 -11.94 25.54 13.56
N ALA A 19 -11.27 26.31 12.69
CA ALA A 19 -10.07 27.05 13.03
C ALA A 19 -10.30 28.03 14.18
N HIS A 20 -11.42 28.75 14.14
CA HIS A 20 -11.81 29.67 15.21
C HIS A 20 -12.06 28.95 16.54
N ARG A 21 -12.82 27.85 16.49
CA ARG A 21 -13.15 27.05 17.67
C ARG A 21 -11.91 26.46 18.34
N GLU A 22 -10.93 26.03 17.55
CA GLU A 22 -9.72 25.36 18.03
C GLU A 22 -8.53 26.31 18.24
N GLY A 23 -8.69 27.60 17.94
CA GLY A 23 -7.63 28.60 18.09
C GLY A 23 -6.44 28.33 17.15
N CYS A 24 -6.66 27.68 16.03
CA CYS A 24 -5.63 27.33 15.05
C CYS A 24 -5.83 28.08 13.73
N SER A 25 -4.88 27.92 12.81
CA SER A 25 -5.00 28.53 11.48
C SER A 25 -5.69 27.59 10.51
N MET A 26 -6.47 28.14 9.57
CA MET A 26 -7.03 27.39 8.44
C MET A 26 -5.94 26.63 7.66
N LYS A 27 -4.75 27.23 7.52
CA LYS A 27 -3.60 26.59 6.88
C LYS A 27 -3.19 25.31 7.61
N SER A 28 -3.15 25.33 8.94
CA SER A 28 -2.79 24.17 9.77
C SER A 28 -3.76 23.01 9.56
N LEU A 29 -5.06 23.29 9.53
CA LEU A 29 -6.09 22.28 9.26
C LEU A 29 -5.98 21.70 7.85
N LEU A 30 -5.71 22.54 6.85
CA LEU A 30 -5.49 22.09 5.47
C LEU A 30 -4.24 21.20 5.35
N GLU A 31 -3.14 21.59 6.00
CA GLU A 31 -1.89 20.82 6.00
C GLU A 31 -2.07 19.47 6.72
N GLU A 32 -2.78 19.44 7.85
CA GLU A 32 -3.11 18.21 8.58
C GLU A 32 -3.97 17.26 7.74
N GLY A 33 -5.06 17.78 7.15
CA GLY A 33 -5.93 17.00 6.28
C GLY A 33 -5.19 16.43 5.06
N LEU A 34 -4.32 17.24 4.43
CA LEU A 34 -3.51 16.78 3.30
C LEU A 34 -2.50 15.70 3.71
N HIS A 35 -1.86 15.85 4.88
CA HIS A 35 -0.97 14.85 5.43
C HIS A 35 -1.68 13.51 5.66
N GLU A 36 -2.89 13.53 6.20
CA GLU A 36 -3.66 12.30 6.44
C GLU A 36 -4.07 11.61 5.13
N VAL A 37 -4.48 12.38 4.12
CA VAL A 37 -4.79 11.83 2.79
C VAL A 37 -3.54 11.21 2.15
N LEU A 38 -2.38 11.86 2.24
CA LEU A 38 -1.13 11.29 1.71
C LEU A 38 -0.72 10.03 2.48
N ARG A 39 -0.86 10.02 3.80
CA ARG A 39 -0.53 8.87 4.66
C ARG A 39 -1.44 7.67 4.42
N SER A 40 -2.74 7.92 4.26
CA SER A 40 -3.70 6.85 3.94
C SER A 40 -3.43 6.25 2.56
N ARG A 41 -3.11 7.08 1.56
CA ARG A 41 -2.79 6.62 0.20
C ARG A 41 -1.43 5.93 0.10
N SER A 42 -0.43 6.36 0.88
CA SER A 42 0.85 5.64 0.94
C SER A 42 0.73 4.32 1.70
N ARG A 43 -0.13 4.21 2.72
CA ARG A 43 -0.42 2.91 3.34
C ARG A 43 -1.14 1.94 2.41
N ALA A 44 -1.88 2.45 1.42
CA ALA A 44 -2.44 1.64 0.35
C ALA A 44 -1.40 1.19 -0.70
N HIS A 45 -0.08 1.31 -0.41
CA HIS A 45 0.95 0.71 -1.24
C HIS A 45 0.71 -0.80 -1.36
N HIS A 46 0.74 -1.25 -2.62
CA HIS A 46 0.52 -2.59 -3.10
C HIS A 46 0.85 -3.66 -2.07
N TYR A 47 -0.07 -4.60 -1.87
CA TYR A 47 0.21 -5.84 -1.15
C TYR A 47 1.47 -6.46 -1.74
N VAL A 48 2.61 -6.27 -1.06
CA VAL A 48 3.86 -6.91 -1.44
C VAL A 48 3.73 -8.34 -0.95
N TRP A 49 3.64 -9.27 -1.91
CA TRP A 49 3.69 -10.69 -1.59
C TRP A 49 4.95 -10.93 -0.76
N ARG A 50 4.78 -11.57 0.39
CA ARG A 50 5.93 -12.06 1.15
C ARG A 50 6.73 -12.94 0.20
N ASP A 51 8.05 -12.79 0.20
CA ASP A 51 8.91 -13.72 -0.51
C ASP A 51 8.61 -15.14 -0.02
N ALA A 52 7.94 -15.91 -0.88
CA ALA A 52 7.52 -17.29 -0.64
C ALA A 52 8.43 -18.26 -1.40
N SER A 53 9.58 -17.78 -1.88
CA SER A 53 10.59 -18.61 -2.51
C SER A 53 11.09 -19.64 -1.51
N ILE A 54 11.09 -20.91 -1.92
CA ILE A 54 11.66 -22.00 -1.14
C ILE A 54 13.14 -22.09 -1.49
N PRO A 55 14.07 -21.98 -0.51
CA PRO A 55 15.50 -22.19 -0.76
C PRO A 55 15.74 -23.58 -1.37
N GLY A 56 16.55 -23.67 -2.43
CA GLY A 56 16.76 -24.93 -3.16
C GLY A 56 15.72 -25.23 -4.24
N ALA A 57 15.17 -24.19 -4.87
CA ALA A 57 14.27 -24.29 -6.01
C ALA A 57 14.80 -25.20 -7.14
N LEU A 58 13.88 -25.61 -8.03
CA LEU A 58 14.01 -26.54 -9.16
C LEU A 58 15.46 -27.05 -9.37
N THR A 59 15.74 -28.28 -8.93
CA THR A 59 17.04 -28.91 -9.16
C THR A 59 17.37 -28.88 -10.65
N ALA A 60 18.66 -28.81 -11.00
CA ALA A 60 19.07 -28.80 -12.41
C ALA A 60 18.54 -30.01 -13.20
N GLU A 61 18.28 -31.11 -12.51
CA GLU A 61 17.64 -32.32 -13.03
C GLU A 61 16.18 -32.08 -13.39
N ALA A 62 15.43 -31.40 -12.52
CA ALA A 62 14.02 -31.07 -12.75
C ALA A 62 13.80 -30.02 -13.85
N ALA A 63 14.84 -29.28 -14.27
CA ALA A 63 14.74 -28.30 -15.36
C ALA A 63 14.43 -28.91 -16.73
N ASN A 64 14.81 -30.17 -16.95
CA ASN A 64 14.56 -30.91 -18.21
C ASN A 64 13.44 -31.95 -18.08
N MET A 65 12.81 -32.03 -16.91
CA MET A 65 11.71 -32.96 -16.67
C MET A 65 10.39 -32.38 -17.15
N THR A 66 9.56 -33.24 -17.72
CA THR A 66 8.13 -32.99 -17.86
C THR A 66 7.47 -32.86 -16.49
N TRP A 67 6.31 -32.21 -16.45
CA TRP A 67 5.54 -32.07 -15.22
C TRP A 67 5.25 -33.41 -14.52
N GLN A 68 5.05 -34.48 -15.29
CA GLN A 68 4.75 -35.81 -14.77
C GLN A 68 5.99 -36.44 -14.10
N GLU A 69 7.17 -36.28 -14.69
CA GLU A 69 8.43 -36.75 -14.09
C GLU A 69 8.77 -36.00 -12.79
N ILE A 70 8.51 -34.68 -12.74
CA ILE A 70 8.67 -33.89 -11.50
C ILE A 70 7.74 -34.41 -10.41
N LEU A 71 6.48 -34.69 -10.76
CA LEU A 71 5.49 -35.19 -9.81
C LEU A 71 5.91 -36.56 -9.27
N ASP A 72 6.33 -37.48 -10.12
CA ASP A 72 6.76 -38.82 -9.73
C ASP A 72 8.03 -38.78 -8.87
N HIS A 73 8.99 -37.91 -9.21
CA HIS A 73 10.21 -37.71 -8.43
C HIS A 73 9.93 -37.11 -7.04
N SER A 74 9.04 -36.12 -6.95
CA SER A 74 8.66 -35.50 -5.67
C SER A 74 7.94 -36.45 -4.70
N ARG A 75 7.36 -37.53 -5.22
CA ARG A 75 6.58 -38.53 -4.47
C ARG A 75 7.41 -39.70 -3.95
N GLY A 76 8.73 -39.67 -4.08
CA GLY A 76 9.63 -40.75 -3.66
C GLY A 76 9.34 -41.33 -2.27
N ASP A 77 9.05 -42.64 -2.23
CA ASP A 77 8.92 -43.53 -1.06
C ASP A 77 7.99 -43.09 0.07
N ARG A 78 6.68 -42.98 -0.24
CA ARG A 78 5.63 -43.41 0.70
C ARG A 78 4.93 -44.65 0.16
N LEU A 79 5.61 -45.79 0.17
CA LEU A 79 5.05 -47.14 0.34
C LEU A 79 6.18 -48.08 0.78
#